data_AF-A0A382RVW2-F1
#
_entry.id   AF-A0A382RVW2-F1
#
_cell.length_a   1.000
_cell.length_b   1.000
_cell.length_c   1.000
_cell.angle_alpha   90.00
_cell.angle_beta   90.00
_cell.angle_gamma   90.00
#
_symmetry.space_group_name_H-M   'P 1'
#
loop_
_entity.id
_entity.type
_entity.pdbx_description
1 polymer ?
#
loop_
_entity_poly.entity_id
_entity_poly.type
_entity_poly.pdbx_seq_one_letter_code
_entity_poly.pdbx_strand_id
1 'polypeptide(L)' 'MSLNISIVIPTFNCKRDLERLLKSLENQTLKPAEIIVSDSSNDGG' A
#
# COMPACT_ATOMS: atom_id res chain seq x y z
N MET A 1 3.64 14.54 -20.42
CA MET A 1 4.43 14.27 -19.20
C MET A 1 3.66 13.26 -18.38
N SER A 2 4.22 12.07 -18.16
CA SER A 2 3.61 11.06 -17.30
C SER A 2 4.12 11.27 -15.89
N LEU A 3 3.21 11.39 -14.92
CA LEU A 3 3.57 11.55 -13.51
C LEU A 3 3.77 10.15 -12.92
N ASN A 4 5.02 9.81 -12.58
CA ASN A 4 5.32 8.55 -11.90
C ASN A 4 5.19 8.76 -10.39
N ILE A 5 4.23 8.06 -9.79
CA ILE A 5 3.96 8.12 -8.35
C ILE A 5 4.30 6.77 -7.75
N SER A 6 5.17 6.78 -6.74
CA SER A 6 5.45 5.62 -5.88
C SER A 6 4.68 5.76 -4.57
N ILE A 7 3.99 4.71 -4.16
CA ILE A 7 3.23 4.68 -2.91
C ILE A 7 3.93 3.74 -1.94
N VAL A 8 4.35 4.26 -0.78
CA VAL A 8 4.97 3.47 0.30
C VAL A 8 4.00 3.37 1.47
N ILE A 9 3.66 2.15 1.85
CA ILE A 9 2.65 1.84 2.87
C ILE A 9 3.34 1.09 4.03
N PRO A 10 3.80 1.79 5.07
CA PRO A 10 4.21 1.13 6.29
C PRO A 10 2.96 0.62 7.03
N THR A 11 2.95 -0.64 7.43
CA THR A 11 1.87 -1.25 8.20
C THR A 11 2.38 -2.00 9.42
N PHE A 12 1.49 -2.20 10.39
CA PHE A 12 1.74 -3.05 11.56
C PHE A 12 0.48 -3.82 11.91
N ASN A 13 0.40 -5.11 11.55
CA ASN A 13 -0.77 -5.96 11.79
C ASN A 13 -2.09 -5.42 11.21
N CYS A 14 -2.05 -4.63 10.12
CA CYS A 14 -3.21 -3.96 9.53
C CYS A 14 -3.86 -4.73 8.37
N LYS A 15 -3.88 -6.07 8.38
CA LYS A 15 -4.31 -6.89 7.23
C LYS A 15 -5.67 -6.50 6.64
N ARG A 16 -6.67 -6.25 7.49
CA ARG A 16 -8.05 -5.90 7.05
C ARG A 16 -8.12 -4.53 6.38
N ASP A 17 -7.46 -3.54 6.95
CA ASP A 17 -7.44 -2.18 6.39
C ASP A 17 -6.56 -2.10 5.13
N LEU A 18 -5.47 -2.88 5.09
CA LEU A 18 -4.59 -2.98 3.93
C LEU A 18 -5.34 -3.51 2.71
N GLU A 19 -6.19 -4.53 2.86
CA GLU A 19 -6.99 -5.05 1.74
C GLU A 19 -7.92 -3.98 1.16
N ARG A 20 -8.60 -3.21 2.03
CA ARG A 20 -9.46 -2.10 1.62
C ARG A 20 -8.67 -0.99 0.94
N LEU A 21 -7.49 -0.66 1.46
CA LEU A 21 -6.60 0.34 0.89
C LEU A 21 -6.14 -0.06 -0.50
N LEU A 22 -5.67 -1.29 -0.69
CA LEU A 22 -5.22 -1.80 -1.99
C LEU A 22 -6.35 -1.75 -3.04
N LYS A 23 -7.56 -2.18 -2.67
CA LYS A 23 -8.76 -2.04 -3.53
C LYS A 23 -9.06 -0.59 -3.89
N SER A 24 -8.82 0.35 -2.98
CA SER A 24 -8.99 1.79 -3.27
C SER A 24 -7.92 2.32 -4.23
N LEU A 25 -6.66 1.88 -4.08
CA LEU A 25 -5.55 2.22 -4.97
C LEU A 25 -5.78 1.68 -6.39
N GLU A 26 -6.30 0.47 -6.50
CA GLU A 26 -6.71 -0.12 -7.79
C GLU A 26 -7.80 0.69 -8.50
N ASN A 27 -8.61 1.48 -7.78
CA ASN A 27 -9.68 2.28 -8.35
C ASN A 27 -9.31 3.76 -8.59
N GLN A 28 -8.06 4.17 -8.32
CA GLN A 28 -7.61 5.54 -8.59
C GLN A 28 -7.64 5.85 -10.09
N THR A 29 -8.00 7.10 -10.42
CA THR A 29 -7.98 7.64 -11.79
C THR A 29 -6.57 7.73 -12.35
N LEU A 30 -5.59 8.02 -11.49
CA LEU A 30 -4.16 7.96 -11.80
C LEU A 30 -3.56 6.72 -11.14
N LYS A 31 -3.01 5.81 -11.95
CA LYS A 31 -2.36 4.60 -11.42
C LYS A 31 -0.98 4.93 -10.88
N PRO A 32 -0.63 4.46 -9.67
CA PRO A 32 0.74 4.52 -9.21
C PRO A 32 1.63 3.65 -10.10
N ALA A 33 2.90 4.04 -10.22
CA ALA A 33 3.91 3.26 -10.92
C ALA A 33 4.33 2.03 -10.08
N GLU A 34 4.34 2.18 -8.76
CA GLU A 34 4.65 1.11 -7.82
C GLU A 34 3.94 1.30 -6.48
N ILE A 35 3.68 0.19 -5.80
CA ILE A 35 3.14 0.14 -4.44
C ILE A 35 4.07 -0.75 -3.62
N ILE A 36 4.67 -0.19 -2.57
CA ILE A 36 5.60 -0.88 -1.68
C ILE A 36 4.95 -0.99 -0.30
N VAL A 37 4.66 -2.20 0.14
CA VAL A 37 4.11 -2.47 1.48
C VAL A 37 5.24 -2.93 2.37
N SER A 38 5.46 -2.22 3.48
CA SER A 38 6.45 -2.58 4.51
C SER A 38 5.70 -2.89 5.80
N ASP A 39 5.47 -4.18 6.06
CA ASP A 39 4.79 -4.63 7.27
C ASP A 39 5.84 -4.98 8.34
N SER A 40 5.75 -4.35 9.49
CA SER A 40 6.38 -4.87 10.71
C SER A 40 5.33 -5.67 11.45
N SER A 41 5.39 -6.99 11.44
CA SER A 41 4.61 -7.81 12.35
C SER A 41 5.42 -8.05 13.61
N ASN A 42 4.84 -7.78 14.78
CA ASN A 42 5.39 -8.29 16.04
C ASN A 42 5.02 -9.78 16.14
N ASP A 43 5.65 -10.62 15.32
CA ASP A 43 5.83 -12.02 15.71
C ASP A 43 6.85 -12.00 16.84
N GLY A 44 6.35 -12.05 18.07
CA GLY A 44 7.13 -11.92 19.28
C GLY A 44 8.31 -12.87 19.30
N GLY A 45 9.52 -12.29 19.32
CA GLY A 45 10.70 -12.93 19.88
C GLY A 45 10.68 -12.89 21.40
#